data_AF-A0A947PHH6-F1
#
_entry.id   AF-A0A947PHH6-F1
#
_cell.length_a   1.000
_cell.length_b   1.000
_cell.length_c   1.000
_cell.angle_alpha   90.00
_cell.angle_beta   90.00
_cell.angle_gamma   90.00
#
_symmetry.space_group_name_H-M   'P 1'
#
loop_
_entity.id
_entity.type
_entity.pdbx_description
1 polymer ?
#
loop_
_entity_poly.entity_id
_entity_poly.type
_entity_poly.pdbx_seq_one_letter_code
_entity_poly.pdbx_strand_id
1 'polypeptide(L)'
;MRLARILALLLALATMGVSAYFFYRMPFAWLQIVPACLGVLVMLWFWRTAPKRKKARKRAALATVLFVPMIMGSAVLSLMYSPESIWPVFTALALLALMVAVLALMRIERKQSHVWAGYYSDVA
;
A
#
# COMPACT_ATOMS: atom_id res chain seq x y z
N MET A 1 5.16 -12.03 7.60
CA MET A 1 5.80 -11.39 6.43
C MET A 1 5.24 -11.93 5.12
N ARG A 2 5.17 -13.25 4.89
CA ARG A 2 4.56 -13.80 3.65
C ARG A 2 3.13 -13.31 3.41
N LEU A 3 2.24 -13.41 4.41
CA LEU A 3 0.84 -12.95 4.27
C LEU A 3 0.70 -11.44 4.03
N ALA A 4 1.47 -10.59 4.73
CA ALA A 4 1.48 -9.14 4.50
C ALA A 4 2.02 -8.77 3.10
N ARG A 5 3.01 -9.52 2.59
CA ARG A 5 3.48 -9.40 1.20
C ARG A 5 2.40 -9.77 0.19
N ILE A 6 1.69 -10.87 0.43
CA ILE A 6 0.62 -11.33 -0.45
C ILE A 6 -0.52 -10.31 -0.48
N LEU A 7 -0.96 -9.82 0.69
CA LEU A 7 -1.97 -8.76 0.78
C LEU A 7 -1.53 -7.48 0.07
N ALA A 8 -0.26 -7.09 0.24
CA ALA A 8 0.33 -5.96 -0.46
C ALA A 8 0.31 -6.14 -1.98
N LEU A 9 0.67 -7.32 -2.49
CA LEU A 9 0.66 -7.64 -3.91
C LEU A 9 -0.77 -7.70 -4.48
N LEU A 10 -1.73 -8.25 -3.73
CA LEU A 10 -3.14 -8.28 -4.11
C LEU A 10 -3.72 -6.87 -4.19
N LEU A 11 -3.39 -6.01 -3.22
CA LEU A 11 -3.78 -4.60 -3.23
C LEU A 11 -3.18 -3.87 -4.43
N ALA A 12 -1.89 -4.09 -4.72
CA ALA A 12 -1.23 -3.53 -5.91
C ALA A 12 -1.91 -3.97 -7.22
N LEU A 13 -2.23 -5.26 -7.36
CA LEU A 13 -2.98 -5.80 -8.50
C LEU A 13 -4.37 -5.18 -8.62
N ALA A 14 -5.10 -5.05 -7.51
CA ALA A 14 -6.43 -4.42 -7.49
C ALA A 14 -6.35 -2.95 -7.94
N THR A 15 -5.41 -2.17 -7.40
CA THR A 15 -5.19 -0.79 -7.81
C THR A 15 -4.79 -0.68 -9.28
N MET A 16 -3.90 -1.54 -9.80
CA MET A 16 -3.54 -1.51 -11.22
C MET A 16 -4.69 -1.92 -12.12
N GLY A 17 -5.48 -2.93 -11.75
CA GLY A 17 -6.65 -3.38 -12.51
C GLY A 17 -7.73 -2.30 -12.58
N VAL A 18 -8.03 -1.64 -11.46
CA VAL A 18 -8.97 -0.53 -11.40
C VAL A 18 -8.46 0.67 -12.22
N SER A 19 -7.19 1.03 -12.06
CA SER A 19 -6.57 2.10 -12.84
C SER A 19 -6.57 1.81 -14.34
N ALA A 20 -6.28 0.57 -14.76
CA ALA A 20 -6.30 0.17 -16.18
C ALA A 20 -7.72 0.20 -16.76
N TYR A 21 -8.72 -0.25 -16.00
CA TYR A 21 -10.12 -0.19 -16.39
C TYR A 21 -10.58 1.25 -16.61
N PHE A 22 -10.29 2.15 -15.67
CA PHE A 22 -10.65 3.57 -15.80
C PHE A 22 -9.83 4.29 -16.85
N PHE A 23 -8.58 3.92 -17.09
CA PHE A 23 -7.78 4.45 -18.18
C PHE A 23 -8.35 4.07 -19.56
N TYR A 24 -8.84 2.83 -19.71
CA TYR A 24 -9.51 2.38 -20.93
C TYR A 24 -10.83 3.11 -21.17
N ARG A 25 -11.63 3.30 -20.10
CA ARG A 25 -12.94 3.97 -20.19
C ARG A 25 -12.81 5.50 -20.34
N MET A 26 -11.76 6.08 -19.75
CA MET A 26 -11.52 7.52 -19.66
C MET A 26 -10.03 7.86 -19.80
N PRO A 27 -9.53 8.02 -21.04
CA PRO A 27 -8.12 8.34 -21.26
C PRO A 27 -7.71 9.69 -20.63
N PHE A 28 -8.65 10.63 -20.46
CA PHE A 28 -8.41 11.93 -19.81
C PHE A 28 -8.29 11.87 -18.28
N ALA A 29 -8.62 10.73 -17.63
CA ALA A 29 -8.54 10.58 -16.17
C ALA A 29 -7.10 10.37 -15.65
N TRP A 30 -6.08 10.48 -16.51
CA TRP A 30 -4.67 10.27 -16.18
C TRP A 30 -4.20 11.07 -14.95
N LEU A 31 -4.64 12.32 -14.78
CA LEU A 31 -4.31 13.17 -13.62
C LEU A 31 -4.76 12.55 -12.29
N GLN A 32 -5.85 11.80 -12.29
CA GLN A 32 -6.41 11.14 -11.10
C GLN A 32 -5.74 9.78 -10.86
N ILE A 33 -5.24 9.12 -11.90
CA ILE A 33 -4.70 7.76 -11.86
C ILE A 33 -3.20 7.75 -11.51
N VAL A 34 -2.45 8.76 -11.94
CA VAL A 34 -0.99 8.87 -11.72
C VAL A 34 -0.60 8.78 -10.24
N PRO A 35 -1.26 9.48 -9.29
CA PRO A 35 -0.88 9.39 -7.87
C PRO A 35 -1.06 7.97 -7.30
N ALA A 36 -2.15 7.28 -7.64
CA ALA A 36 -2.38 5.89 -7.25
C ALA A 36 -1.29 4.96 -7.82
N CYS A 37 -0.94 5.10 -9.10
CA CYS A 37 0.11 4.31 -9.73
C CYS A 37 1.50 4.56 -9.13
N LEU A 38 1.85 5.81 -8.84
CA LEU A 38 3.09 6.17 -8.13
C LEU A 38 3.14 5.52 -6.74
N GLY A 39 2.03 5.56 -6.01
CA GLY A 39 1.90 4.88 -4.73
C GLY A 39 2.21 3.38 -4.85
N VAL A 40 1.67 2.70 -5.87
CA VAL A 40 1.87 1.27 -6.09
C VAL A 40 3.34 0.96 -6.40
N LEU A 41 3.98 1.78 -7.23
CA LEU A 41 5.40 1.61 -7.58
C LEU A 41 6.31 1.76 -6.36
N VAL A 42 6.07 2.80 -5.54
CA VAL A 42 6.81 3.01 -4.28
C VAL A 42 6.63 1.82 -3.36
N MET A 43 5.40 1.36 -3.19
CA MET A 43 5.07 0.20 -2.36
C MET A 43 5.78 -1.08 -2.82
N LEU A 44 5.75 -1.39 -4.13
CA LEU A 44 6.43 -2.55 -4.70
C LEU A 44 7.95 -2.44 -4.56
N TRP A 45 8.51 -1.26 -4.82
CA TRP A 45 9.95 -1.01 -4.67
C TRP A 45 10.41 -1.22 -3.23
N PHE A 46 9.66 -0.73 -2.23
CA PHE A 46 9.96 -0.94 -0.81
C PHE A 46 9.81 -2.40 -0.40
N TRP A 47 8.81 -3.12 -0.91
CA TRP A 47 8.65 -4.55 -0.59
C TRP A 47 9.71 -5.44 -1.25
N ARG A 48 10.20 -5.06 -2.44
CA ARG A 48 11.34 -5.71 -3.11
C ARG A 48 12.65 -5.49 -2.36
N THR A 49 12.89 -4.27 -1.91
CA THR A 49 14.10 -3.89 -1.18
C THR A 49 14.07 -4.29 0.30
N ALA A 50 12.90 -4.66 0.86
CA ALA A 50 12.75 -5.06 2.26
C ALA A 50 13.64 -6.28 2.63
N PRO A 51 14.77 -6.07 3.33
CA PRO A 51 15.71 -7.13 3.68
C PRO A 51 15.17 -7.95 4.87
N LYS A 52 15.70 -9.19 5.05
CA LYS A 52 15.26 -10.13 6.09
C LYS A 52 15.42 -9.60 7.53
N ARG A 53 16.28 -8.59 7.76
CA ARG A 53 16.66 -8.04 9.08
C ARG A 53 15.58 -7.18 9.75
N LYS A 54 15.51 -7.22 11.09
CA LYS A 54 14.49 -6.57 11.94
C LYS A 54 14.35 -5.05 11.72
N LYS A 55 15.44 -4.29 11.64
CA LYS A 55 15.41 -2.81 11.56
C LYS A 55 14.71 -2.28 10.29
N ALA A 56 14.76 -3.03 9.19
CA ALA A 56 14.14 -2.61 7.93
C ALA A 56 12.67 -3.05 7.77
N ARG A 57 12.14 -3.90 8.66
CA ARG A 57 10.70 -4.25 8.67
C ARG A 57 9.84 -3.05 9.04
N LYS A 58 10.31 -2.17 9.94
CA LYS A 58 9.64 -0.90 10.25
C LYS A 58 9.59 0.04 9.03
N ARG A 59 10.66 0.11 8.24
CA ARG A 59 10.70 0.90 6.99
C ARG A 59 9.68 0.40 5.95
N ALA A 60 9.54 -0.93 5.81
CA ALA A 60 8.52 -1.51 4.92
C ALA A 60 7.08 -1.21 5.38
N ALA A 61 6.85 -1.15 6.70
CA ALA A 61 5.54 -0.77 7.25
C ALA A 61 5.23 0.72 7.07
N LEU A 62 6.24 1.59 7.23
CA LEU A 62 6.10 3.02 6.95
C LEU A 62 5.80 3.28 5.46
N ALA A 63 6.38 2.50 4.55
CA ALA A 63 6.07 2.58 3.13
C ALA A 63 4.60 2.24 2.82
N THR A 64 4.02 1.25 3.52
CA THR A 64 2.58 0.96 3.38
C THR A 64 1.68 2.07 3.95
N VAL A 65 2.17 2.87 4.90
CA VAL A 65 1.45 4.04 5.41
C VAL A 65 1.50 5.20 4.40
N LEU A 66 2.65 5.41 3.75
CA LEU A 66 2.80 6.44 2.70
C LEU A 66 1.97 6.15 1.43
N PHE A 67 1.57 4.89 1.23
CA PHE A 67 0.71 4.50 0.12
C PHE A 67 -0.73 5.01 0.27
N VAL A 68 -1.25 5.06 1.49
CA VAL A 68 -2.62 5.51 1.78
C VAL A 68 -2.91 6.95 1.31
N PRO A 69 -2.10 7.98 1.66
CA PRO A 69 -2.36 9.35 1.22
C PRO A 69 -2.23 9.53 -0.28
N MET A 70 -1.44 8.70 -0.98
CA MET A 70 -1.34 8.73 -2.44
C MET A 70 -2.64 8.27 -3.11
N ILE A 71 -3.24 7.16 -2.65
CA ILE A 71 -4.57 6.73 -3.14
C ILE A 71 -5.66 7.72 -2.73
N MET A 72 -5.58 8.25 -1.52
CA MET A 72 -6.54 9.24 -1.05
C MET A 72 -6.45 10.55 -1.85
N GLY A 73 -5.24 10.95 -2.27
CA GLY A 73 -5.04 12.04 -3.22
C GLY A 73 -5.72 11.78 -4.56
N SER A 74 -5.61 10.55 -5.10
CA SER A 74 -6.37 10.14 -6.29
C SER A 74 -7.88 10.21 -6.07
N ALA A 75 -8.40 9.83 -4.90
CA ALA A 75 -9.82 9.93 -4.59
C ALA A 75 -10.30 11.39 -4.54
N VAL A 76 -9.52 12.30 -3.94
CA VAL A 76 -9.83 13.74 -3.88
C VAL A 76 -9.80 14.38 -5.26
N LEU A 77 -8.78 14.07 -6.06
CA LEU A 77 -8.69 14.55 -7.45
C LEU A 77 -9.83 14.02 -8.30
N SER A 78 -10.25 12.77 -8.07
CA SER A 78 -11.41 12.19 -8.74
C SER A 78 -12.71 12.88 -8.30
N LEU A 79 -12.87 13.25 -7.04
CA LEU A 79 -14.04 13.98 -6.56
C LEU A 79 -14.12 15.41 -7.14
N MET A 80 -12.99 16.08 -7.34
CA MET A 80 -12.96 17.47 -7.81
C MET A 80 -13.00 17.62 -9.33
N TYR A 81 -12.40 16.68 -10.07
CA TYR A 81 -12.14 16.83 -11.50
C TYR A 81 -12.72 15.72 -12.38
N SER A 82 -13.34 14.69 -11.81
CA SER A 82 -13.95 13.62 -12.61
C SER A 82 -15.41 13.94 -12.95
N PRO A 83 -15.82 13.84 -14.23
CA PRO A 83 -17.22 13.94 -14.62
C PRO A 83 -18.05 12.73 -14.16
N GLU A 84 -17.42 11.57 -13.91
CA GLU A 84 -18.07 10.41 -13.29
C GLU A 84 -17.64 10.24 -11.82
N SER A 85 -18.56 9.74 -11.00
CA SER A 85 -18.34 9.44 -9.59
C SER A 85 -17.44 8.20 -9.38
N ILE A 86 -16.16 8.32 -9.74
CA ILE A 86 -15.14 7.28 -9.58
C ILE A 86 -14.50 7.31 -8.19
N TRP A 87 -14.60 8.45 -7.49
CA TRP A 87 -14.08 8.66 -6.15
C TRP A 87 -14.46 7.58 -5.11
N PRO A 88 -15.66 6.94 -5.11
CA PRO A 88 -15.98 5.89 -4.13
C PRO A 88 -15.11 4.64 -4.28
N VAL A 89 -14.65 4.35 -5.50
CA VAL A 89 -13.78 3.20 -5.77
C VAL A 89 -12.38 3.48 -5.24
N PHE A 90 -11.85 4.69 -5.46
CA PHE A 90 -10.55 5.08 -4.92
C PHE A 90 -10.58 5.22 -3.39
N THR A 91 -11.67 5.68 -2.79
CA THR A 91 -11.80 5.69 -1.32
C THR A 91 -11.87 4.28 -0.74
N ALA A 92 -12.58 3.34 -1.39
CA ALA A 92 -12.59 1.94 -0.98
C ALA A 92 -11.18 1.31 -1.06
N LEU A 93 -10.42 1.60 -2.12
CA LEU A 93 -9.02 1.17 -2.26
C LEU A 93 -8.13 1.79 -1.17
N ALA A 94 -8.35 3.06 -0.81
CA ALA A 94 -7.61 3.72 0.27
C ALA A 94 -7.90 3.09 1.64
N LEU A 95 -9.16 2.75 1.93
CA LEU A 95 -9.55 2.05 3.16
C LEU A 95 -8.94 0.65 3.24
N LEU A 96 -8.96 -0.09 2.12
CA LEU A 96 -8.33 -1.42 2.05
C LEU A 96 -6.81 -1.31 2.25
N ALA A 97 -6.18 -0.30 1.66
CA ALA A 97 -4.76 0.00 1.87
C ALA A 97 -4.43 0.31 3.33
N LEU A 98 -5.27 1.11 3.99
CA LEU A 98 -5.13 1.44 5.41
C LEU A 98 -5.26 0.18 6.28
N MET A 99 -6.25 -0.68 6.00
CA MET A 99 -6.41 -1.94 6.73
C MET A 99 -5.19 -2.85 6.58
N VAL A 100 -4.63 -2.97 5.36
CA VAL A 100 -3.42 -3.74 5.08
C VAL A 100 -2.20 -3.16 5.81
N ALA A 101 -2.06 -1.83 5.84
CA ALA A 101 -0.98 -1.15 6.56
C ALA A 101 -1.07 -1.40 8.07
N VAL A 102 -2.26 -1.28 8.66
CA VAL A 102 -2.51 -1.54 10.09
C VAL A 102 -2.21 -2.99 10.45
N LEU A 103 -2.68 -3.96 9.64
CA LEU A 103 -2.37 -5.38 9.84
C LEU A 103 -0.87 -5.68 9.73
N ALA A 104 -0.16 -5.02 8.80
CA ALA A 104 1.27 -5.16 8.64
C ALA A 104 2.02 -4.62 9.88
N LEU A 105 1.63 -3.45 10.38
CA LEU A 105 2.19 -2.84 11.60
C LEU A 105 1.94 -3.72 12.84
N MET A 106 0.70 -4.15 13.08
CA MET A 106 0.36 -5.01 14.22
C MET A 106 1.15 -6.32 14.23
N ARG A 107 1.36 -6.94 13.05
CA ARG A 107 2.19 -8.16 12.95
C ARG A 107 3.67 -7.91 13.21
N ILE A 108 4.19 -6.71 12.92
CA ILE A 108 5.59 -6.36 13.20
C ILE A 108 5.77 -6.15 14.70
N GLU A 109 4.88 -5.37 15.32
CA GLU A 109 4.88 -5.13 16.76
C GLU A 109 4.77 -6.44 17.54
N ARG A 110 3.83 -7.33 17.18
CA ARG A 110 3.68 -8.65 17.83
C ARG A 110 4.94 -9.53 17.73
N LYS A 111 5.74 -9.39 16.66
CA LYS A 111 7.02 -10.10 16.52
C LYS A 111 8.17 -9.43 17.26
N GLN A 112 8.06 -8.14 17.56
CA GLN A 112 9.05 -7.41 18.33
C GLN A 112 8.80 -7.57 19.84
N SER A 113 7.54 -7.65 20.27
CA SER A 113 7.14 -7.82 21.66
C SER A 113 7.33 -9.24 22.21
N HIS A 114 7.79 -10.20 21.41
CA HIS A 114 8.02 -11.56 21.87
C HIS A 114 9.24 -11.58 22.82
N VAL A 115 9.08 -12.13 24.02
CA VAL A 115 10.11 -12.12 25.09
C VAL A 115 11.48 -12.62 24.62
N TRP A 116 11.48 -13.64 23.77
CA TRP A 116 12.69 -14.26 23.19
C TRP A 116 13.25 -13.55 21.96
N ALA A 117 12.64 -12.44 21.53
CA ALA A 117 13.04 -11.77 20.30
C ALA A 117 14.49 -11.25 20.36
N GLY A 118 14.98 -10.83 21.53
CA GLY A 118 16.38 -10.43 21.72
C GLY A 118 17.33 -11.64 21.70
N TYR A 119 16.94 -12.74 22.34
CA TYR A 119 17.76 -13.94 22.45
C TYR A 119 18.14 -14.54 21.08
N TYR A 120 17.21 -14.61 20.13
CA TYR A 120 17.50 -15.10 18.78
C TYR A 120 18.32 -14.13 17.91
N SER A 121 18.51 -12.87 18.31
CA SER A 121 19.43 -11.96 17.61
C SER A 121 20.85 -11.99 18.12
N ASP A 122 21.08 -12.48 19.33
CA ASP A 122 22.42 -12.54 19.92
C ASP A 122 23.12 -13.88 19.63
N VAL A 123 22.37 -14.91 19.23
CA VAL A 123 22.88 -16.26 18.94
C VAL A 123 23.11 -16.52 17.43
N ALA A 124 22.69 -15.60 16.54
CA ALA A 124 22.74 -15.77 15.08
C ALA A 124 23.57 -14.69 14.38
#